data_AF-A0A2E2BWX7-F1
#
_entry.id   AF-A0A2E2BWX7-F1
#
_cell.length_a   1.000
_cell.length_b   1.000
_cell.length_c   1.000
_cell.angle_alpha   90.00
_cell.angle_beta   90.00
_cell.angle_gamma   90.00
#
_symmetry.space_group_name_H-M   'P 1'
#
loop_
_entity.id
_entity.type
_entity.pdbx_description
1 polymer ?
#
loop_
_entity_poly.entity_id
_entity_poly.type
_entity_poly.pdbx_seq_one_letter_code
_entity_poly.pdbx_strand_id
1 'polypeptide(L)'
;MNRLLKQSAAVATAFAVTLSATLIQAAEKKDIVETAVEAGSFKTLAAALGAADLVGALQGEGPITVLAPTDAAFSKLPAGTVETLLKPENKDQLIAILKYHVISGEVPASQVVKLKGAKTLNGQRVDITAADGQVKVDGATVEATDIMCSNGIIHVIDSVILPSDKNIVTTAAEAEKFNTLIAAAKAAGLAGVLSEQGPFTVFAPTDEAFAKLPEGTVASLLKPENKDKLAAILKYHVVAGRVYSEDALKAGKAKTLQGKPVKIKVVDGVAKVNNAKLLVTDLDASNGVIHVIDTVIMPPDDKKYSATEAREKIRQAVAQGANLYNCGDYHATTKLYQKTMQDVLQGADSMPATIRMNMKHALSESQQMNCVSQQAWRLRNALDHAYTEMSSL
;
A
#
# COMPACT_ATOMS: atom_id res chain seq x y z
N MET A 1 -21.30 -83.04 -3.55
CA MET A 1 -20.64 -84.36 -3.43
C MET A 1 -20.13 -84.70 -4.81
N ASN A 2 -18.85 -84.81 -5.18
CA ASN A 2 -17.58 -85.12 -4.51
C ASN A 2 -16.47 -84.38 -5.28
N ARG A 3 -15.55 -83.68 -4.61
CA ARG A 3 -14.17 -84.14 -4.28
C ARG A 3 -13.41 -84.67 -5.52
N LEU A 4 -12.52 -83.88 -6.11
CA LEU A 4 -11.10 -83.67 -5.73
C LEU A 4 -10.18 -84.89 -6.01
N LEU A 5 -9.10 -84.57 -6.75
CA LEU A 5 -7.72 -85.10 -6.70
C LEU A 5 -7.30 -86.25 -7.63
N LYS A 6 -6.34 -85.94 -8.51
CA LYS A 6 -5.04 -86.64 -8.77
C LYS A 6 -4.28 -85.82 -9.83
N GLN A 7 -3.30 -84.98 -9.46
CA GLN A 7 -1.85 -85.26 -9.37
C GLN A 7 -1.19 -85.75 -10.69
N SER A 8 -0.31 -84.92 -11.27
CA SER A 8 1.14 -85.19 -11.47
C SER A 8 1.75 -84.52 -12.72
N ALA A 9 2.60 -83.52 -12.44
CA ALA A 9 3.90 -83.16 -13.02
C ALA A 9 4.29 -83.50 -14.48
N ALA A 10 4.61 -82.41 -15.21
CA ALA A 10 5.92 -82.11 -15.82
C ALA A 10 6.06 -82.01 -17.36
N VAL A 11 6.88 -81.02 -17.72
CA VAL A 11 7.65 -80.79 -18.97
C VAL A 11 7.07 -79.80 -19.99
N ALA A 12 7.43 -78.53 -19.73
CA ALA A 12 7.93 -77.50 -20.63
C ALA A 12 7.83 -77.66 -22.15
N THR A 13 7.23 -76.67 -22.82
CA THR A 13 7.91 -75.86 -23.86
C THR A 13 7.15 -74.57 -24.16
N ALA A 14 7.93 -73.49 -24.34
CA ALA A 14 7.58 -72.10 -24.57
C ALA A 14 6.62 -71.83 -25.77
N PHE A 15 5.75 -70.81 -25.66
CA PHE A 15 5.87 -69.53 -26.39
C PHE A 15 4.67 -68.60 -26.12
N ALA A 16 4.99 -67.32 -25.92
CA ALA A 16 4.15 -66.13 -26.10
C ALA A 16 2.81 -66.01 -25.33
N VAL A 17 2.90 -65.62 -24.06
CA VAL A 17 1.87 -64.73 -23.49
C VAL A 17 2.25 -63.31 -23.88
N THR A 18 1.63 -62.78 -24.93
CA THR A 18 1.53 -61.33 -25.14
C THR A 18 0.66 -60.77 -24.03
N LEU A 19 1.26 -60.53 -22.87
CA LEU A 19 0.66 -59.69 -21.85
C LEU A 19 0.74 -58.27 -22.41
N SER A 20 -0.38 -57.80 -22.94
CA SER A 20 -0.59 -56.37 -23.19
C SER A 20 -0.46 -55.65 -21.85
N ALA A 21 0.77 -55.33 -21.48
CA ALA A 21 1.06 -54.23 -20.59
C ALA A 21 0.68 -52.98 -21.39
N THR A 22 -0.59 -52.60 -21.32
CA THR A 22 -1.00 -51.23 -21.57
C THR A 22 -0.28 -50.43 -20.51
N LEU A 23 0.94 -50.01 -20.86
CA LEU A 23 1.65 -48.91 -20.22
C LEU A 23 0.60 -47.82 -20.08
N ILE A 24 0.21 -47.57 -18.84
CA ILE A 24 -0.29 -46.26 -18.46
C ILE A 24 0.86 -45.34 -18.85
N GLN A 25 0.76 -44.81 -20.06
CA GLN A 25 1.61 -43.76 -20.56
C GLN A 25 1.24 -42.56 -19.70
N ALA A 26 1.89 -42.48 -18.54
CA ALA A 26 2.02 -41.23 -17.81
C ALA A 26 2.59 -40.27 -18.84
N ALA A 27 1.74 -39.36 -19.32
CA ALA A 27 2.19 -38.23 -20.08
C ALA A 27 3.23 -37.54 -19.19
N GLU A 28 4.51 -37.72 -19.50
CA GLU A 28 5.55 -36.87 -18.95
C GLU A 28 5.22 -35.47 -19.44
N LYS A 29 4.49 -34.73 -18.60
CA LYS A 29 4.38 -33.29 -18.75
C LYS A 29 5.82 -32.79 -18.67
N LYS A 30 6.30 -32.21 -19.77
CA LYS A 30 7.65 -31.63 -19.87
C LYS A 30 7.77 -30.47 -18.88
N ASP A 31 8.96 -30.32 -18.30
CA ASP A 31 9.28 -29.23 -17.39
C ASP A 31 9.15 -27.87 -18.10
N ILE A 32 8.94 -26.78 -17.37
CA ILE A 32 8.93 -25.40 -17.89
C ILE A 32 10.17 -25.14 -18.74
N VAL A 33 11.32 -25.65 -18.31
CA VAL A 33 12.60 -25.47 -19.01
C VAL A 33 12.64 -26.26 -20.32
N GLU A 34 12.17 -27.51 -20.34
CA GLU A 34 12.12 -28.32 -21.56
C GLU A 34 11.11 -27.77 -22.57
N THR A 35 9.95 -27.31 -22.10
CA THR A 35 8.92 -26.68 -22.93
C THR A 35 9.43 -25.36 -23.54
N ALA A 36 10.18 -24.57 -22.77
CA ALA A 36 10.81 -23.34 -23.25
C ALA A 36 11.91 -23.61 -24.31
N VAL A 37 12.71 -24.67 -24.11
CA VAL A 37 13.76 -25.07 -25.06
C VAL A 37 13.15 -25.62 -26.35
N GLU A 38 12.09 -26.42 -26.26
CA GLU A 38 11.42 -27.04 -27.40
C GLU A 38 10.62 -26.03 -28.25
N ALA A 39 10.07 -24.98 -27.62
CA ALA A 39 9.39 -23.90 -28.33
C ALA A 39 10.34 -22.99 -29.14
N GLY A 40 11.66 -23.14 -28.99
CA GLY A 40 12.69 -22.50 -29.84
C GLY A 40 12.85 -20.98 -29.72
N SER A 41 11.87 -20.29 -29.14
CA SER A 41 11.73 -18.82 -29.07
C SER A 41 12.03 -18.23 -27.67
N PHE A 42 12.55 -19.04 -26.75
CA PHE A 42 12.87 -18.65 -25.36
C PHE A 42 14.35 -18.88 -24.99
N LYS A 43 15.25 -18.91 -25.98
CA LYS A 43 16.67 -19.20 -25.74
C LYS A 43 17.32 -18.19 -24.79
N THR A 44 16.90 -16.93 -24.88
CA THR A 44 17.38 -15.84 -24.01
C THR A 44 16.93 -16.05 -22.56
N LEU A 45 15.68 -16.49 -22.35
CA LEU A 45 15.14 -16.79 -21.02
C LEU A 45 15.84 -18.00 -20.40
N ALA A 46 16.05 -19.08 -21.16
CA ALA A 46 16.74 -20.27 -20.68
C ALA A 46 18.21 -19.96 -20.29
N ALA A 47 18.89 -19.13 -21.09
CA ALA A 47 20.23 -18.64 -20.75
C ALA A 47 20.23 -17.77 -19.48
N ALA A 48 19.24 -16.89 -19.32
CA ALA A 48 19.08 -16.07 -18.11
C ALA A 48 18.80 -16.92 -16.86
N LEU A 49 17.94 -17.93 -16.97
CA LEU A 49 17.64 -18.88 -15.89
C LEU A 49 18.88 -19.69 -15.47
N GLY A 50 19.68 -20.15 -16.45
CA GLY A 50 20.95 -20.81 -16.19
C GLY A 50 21.99 -19.89 -15.56
N ALA A 51 22.07 -18.63 -15.99
CA ALA A 51 22.98 -17.65 -15.42
C ALA A 51 22.62 -17.22 -13.97
N ALA A 52 21.34 -17.28 -13.64
CA ALA A 52 20.79 -16.89 -12.34
C ALA A 52 20.63 -18.05 -11.34
N ASP A 53 20.99 -19.28 -11.72
CA ASP A 53 20.89 -20.51 -10.91
C ASP A 53 19.48 -20.75 -10.31
N LEU A 54 18.45 -20.22 -10.98
CA LEU A 54 17.05 -20.27 -10.56
C LEU A 54 16.33 -21.54 -11.03
N VAL A 55 17.01 -22.39 -11.80
CA VAL A 55 16.47 -23.65 -12.34
C VAL A 55 15.99 -24.56 -11.22
N GLY A 56 16.76 -24.67 -10.11
CA GLY A 56 16.36 -25.48 -8.96
C GLY A 56 15.17 -24.92 -8.17
N ALA A 57 15.01 -23.59 -8.12
CA ALA A 57 13.89 -22.94 -7.43
C ALA A 57 12.56 -23.10 -8.19
N LEU A 58 12.60 -23.05 -9.52
CA LEU A 58 11.44 -23.23 -10.39
C LEU A 58 10.99 -24.70 -10.52
N GLN A 59 11.87 -25.65 -10.21
CA GLN A 59 11.55 -27.08 -10.19
C GLN A 59 10.93 -27.56 -8.86
N GLY A 60 11.14 -26.83 -7.75
CA GLY A 60 10.77 -27.29 -6.40
C GLY A 60 9.52 -26.65 -5.77
N GLU A 61 9.13 -25.44 -6.16
CA GLU A 61 8.11 -24.66 -5.42
C GLU A 61 6.71 -24.68 -6.06
N GLY A 62 6.02 -25.82 -6.00
CA GLY A 62 4.57 -25.89 -6.26
C GLY A 62 4.11 -25.41 -7.65
N PRO A 63 2.80 -25.23 -7.88
CA PRO A 63 2.32 -24.73 -9.16
C PRO A 63 2.62 -23.22 -9.27
N ILE A 64 3.47 -22.85 -10.23
CA ILE A 64 3.84 -21.46 -10.53
C ILE A 64 3.29 -21.03 -11.89
N THR A 65 3.14 -19.72 -12.07
CA THR A 65 2.79 -19.17 -13.39
C THR A 65 3.94 -18.31 -13.88
N VAL A 66 4.56 -18.69 -15.00
CA VAL A 66 5.72 -18.00 -15.58
C VAL A 66 5.27 -17.14 -16.75
N LEU A 67 5.57 -15.85 -16.65
CA LEU A 67 5.41 -14.89 -17.74
C LEU A 67 6.68 -14.92 -18.59
N ALA A 68 6.65 -15.62 -19.72
CA ALA A 68 7.80 -15.83 -20.58
C ALA A 68 7.81 -14.81 -21.74
N PRO A 69 8.68 -13.78 -21.72
CA PRO A 69 8.87 -12.91 -22.87
C PRO A 69 9.49 -13.66 -24.06
N THR A 70 9.02 -13.35 -25.27
CA THR A 70 9.62 -13.87 -26.51
C THR A 70 10.97 -13.21 -26.79
N ASP A 71 11.83 -13.83 -27.61
CA ASP A 71 13.08 -13.20 -28.06
C ASP A 71 12.83 -11.84 -28.78
N ALA A 72 11.66 -11.67 -29.40
CA ALA A 72 11.22 -10.40 -29.97
C ALA A 72 10.95 -9.32 -28.91
N ALA A 73 10.44 -9.70 -27.73
CA ALA A 73 10.25 -8.83 -26.58
C ALA A 73 11.58 -8.27 -26.05
N PHE A 74 12.62 -9.13 -25.97
CA PHE A 74 13.96 -8.70 -25.59
C PHE A 74 14.58 -7.73 -26.61
N SER A 75 14.24 -7.90 -27.89
CA SER A 75 14.70 -7.04 -28.98
C SER A 75 14.02 -5.65 -29.00
N LYS A 76 12.85 -5.51 -28.38
CA LYS A 76 12.15 -4.22 -28.21
C LYS A 76 12.75 -3.36 -27.09
N LEU A 77 13.56 -3.94 -26.20
CA LEU A 77 14.25 -3.16 -25.16
C LEU A 77 15.35 -2.30 -25.79
N PRO A 78 15.61 -1.09 -25.25
CA PRO A 78 16.69 -0.25 -25.73
C PRO A 78 18.03 -0.99 -25.66
N ALA A 79 18.83 -0.86 -26.72
CA ALA A 79 20.13 -1.51 -26.85
C ALA A 79 21.03 -1.11 -25.66
N GLY A 80 21.53 -2.12 -24.94
CA GLY A 80 22.36 -1.95 -23.74
C GLY A 80 21.71 -2.40 -22.43
N THR A 81 20.38 -2.46 -22.34
CA THR A 81 19.70 -2.95 -21.10
C THR A 81 19.94 -4.43 -20.90
N VAL A 82 19.77 -5.24 -21.95
CA VAL A 82 19.96 -6.70 -21.89
C VAL A 82 21.43 -7.03 -21.59
N GLU A 83 22.38 -6.37 -22.27
CA GLU A 83 23.81 -6.56 -22.00
C GLU A 83 24.21 -6.13 -20.58
N THR A 84 23.60 -5.07 -20.05
CA THR A 84 23.84 -4.63 -18.68
C THR A 84 23.28 -5.65 -17.69
N LEU A 85 22.08 -6.19 -17.94
CA LEU A 85 21.45 -7.21 -17.10
C LEU A 85 22.16 -8.58 -17.14
N LEU A 86 22.84 -8.90 -18.25
CA LEU A 86 23.64 -10.11 -18.41
C LEU A 86 25.05 -10.00 -17.78
N LYS A 87 25.45 -8.83 -17.29
CA LYS A 87 26.73 -8.69 -16.57
C LYS A 87 26.68 -9.41 -15.22
N PRO A 88 27.77 -10.06 -14.80
CA PRO A 88 27.84 -10.74 -13.50
C PRO A 88 27.61 -9.80 -12.32
N GLU A 89 27.91 -8.51 -12.48
CA GLU A 89 27.63 -7.44 -11.50
C GLU A 89 26.14 -7.21 -11.24
N ASN A 90 25.26 -7.56 -12.20
CA ASN A 90 23.81 -7.35 -12.12
C ASN A 90 23.02 -8.66 -11.92
N LYS A 91 23.69 -9.74 -11.48
CA LYS A 91 23.04 -11.02 -11.18
C LYS A 91 21.85 -10.87 -10.22
N ASP A 92 21.97 -10.02 -9.20
CA ASP A 92 20.88 -9.78 -8.25
C ASP A 92 19.67 -9.11 -8.92
N GLN A 93 19.91 -8.19 -9.86
CA GLN A 93 18.85 -7.57 -10.67
C GLN A 93 18.21 -8.59 -11.61
N LEU A 94 19.01 -9.44 -12.26
CA LEU A 94 18.49 -10.51 -13.11
C LEU A 94 17.62 -11.48 -12.31
N ILE A 95 18.05 -11.88 -11.11
CA ILE A 95 17.27 -12.71 -10.19
C ILE A 95 15.96 -12.01 -9.81
N ALA A 96 15.98 -10.71 -9.49
CA ALA A 96 14.78 -9.95 -9.15
C ALA A 96 13.80 -9.85 -10.34
N ILE A 97 14.30 -9.59 -11.55
CA ILE A 97 13.50 -9.55 -12.78
C ILE A 97 12.87 -10.91 -13.08
N LEU A 98 13.64 -11.99 -12.96
CA LEU A 98 13.13 -13.35 -13.17
C LEU A 98 12.06 -13.70 -12.13
N LYS A 99 12.29 -13.37 -10.85
CA LYS A 99 11.27 -13.52 -9.79
C LYS A 99 10.04 -12.65 -10.02
N TYR A 100 10.16 -11.53 -10.71
CA TYR A 100 9.02 -10.66 -11.06
C TYR A 100 8.18 -11.24 -12.20
N HIS A 101 8.80 -11.96 -13.14
CA HIS A 101 8.08 -12.70 -14.18
C HIS A 101 7.41 -13.98 -13.65
N VAL A 102 7.73 -14.41 -12.43
CA VAL A 102 7.13 -15.60 -11.82
C VAL A 102 6.08 -15.20 -10.81
N ILE A 103 4.84 -15.57 -11.10
CA ILE A 103 3.70 -15.43 -10.21
C ILE A 103 3.61 -16.66 -9.33
N SER A 104 3.45 -16.44 -8.02
CA SER A 104 3.21 -17.53 -7.08
C SER A 104 1.76 -18.00 -7.19
N GLY A 105 1.57 -19.25 -7.60
CA GLY A 105 0.26 -19.88 -7.78
C GLY A 105 -0.10 -20.16 -9.24
N GLU A 106 -1.07 -21.05 -9.43
CA GLU A 106 -1.63 -21.38 -10.73
C GLU A 106 -2.69 -20.34 -11.12
N VAL A 107 -2.35 -19.45 -12.04
CA VAL A 107 -3.28 -18.41 -12.53
C VAL A 107 -3.60 -18.71 -14.00
N PRO A 108 -4.65 -19.51 -14.27
CA PRO A 108 -5.09 -19.77 -15.64
C PRO A 108 -5.70 -18.50 -16.25
N ALA A 109 -5.70 -18.37 -17.58
CA ALA A 109 -6.19 -17.18 -18.28
C ALA A 109 -7.62 -16.78 -17.85
N SER A 110 -8.46 -17.77 -17.58
CA SER A 110 -9.83 -17.57 -17.06
C SER A 110 -9.91 -16.86 -15.70
N GLN A 111 -8.87 -16.97 -14.87
CA GLN A 111 -8.70 -16.21 -13.63
C GLN A 111 -7.91 -14.93 -13.85
N VAL A 112 -6.89 -14.92 -14.73
CA VAL A 112 -6.13 -13.73 -15.10
C VAL A 112 -7.08 -12.60 -15.55
N VAL A 113 -8.09 -12.91 -16.35
CA VAL A 113 -9.08 -11.93 -16.83
C VAL A 113 -9.99 -11.36 -15.71
N LYS A 114 -10.13 -12.08 -14.59
CA LYS A 114 -10.94 -11.66 -13.44
C LYS A 114 -10.13 -10.95 -12.36
N LEU A 115 -8.82 -11.17 -12.36
CA LEU A 115 -7.89 -10.60 -11.41
C LEU A 115 -7.37 -9.27 -11.94
N LYS A 116 -7.39 -8.24 -11.09
CA LYS A 116 -6.81 -6.93 -11.41
C LYS A 116 -5.29 -6.91 -11.23
N GLY A 117 -4.72 -7.98 -10.69
CA GLY A 117 -3.27 -8.16 -10.57
C GLY A 117 -2.91 -9.40 -9.74
N ALA A 118 -1.67 -9.83 -9.86
CA ALA A 118 -1.15 -11.04 -9.24
C ALA A 118 0.15 -10.77 -8.48
N LYS A 119 0.35 -11.48 -7.37
CA LYS A 119 1.56 -11.31 -6.55
C LYS A 119 2.70 -12.17 -7.12
N THR A 120 3.82 -11.52 -7.39
CA THR A 120 5.03 -12.19 -7.91
C THR A 120 5.92 -12.72 -6.79
N LEU A 121 6.87 -13.60 -7.12
CA LEU A 121 7.90 -14.07 -6.20
C LEU A 121 8.87 -12.95 -5.76
N ASN A 122 8.98 -11.87 -6.54
CA ASN A 122 9.70 -10.66 -6.13
C ASN A 122 8.94 -9.86 -5.05
N GLY A 123 7.71 -10.26 -4.73
CA GLY A 123 6.85 -9.61 -3.74
C GLY A 123 6.16 -8.34 -4.23
N GLN A 124 6.44 -7.89 -5.46
CA GLN A 124 5.69 -6.84 -6.14
C GLN A 124 4.45 -7.44 -6.81
N ARG A 125 3.38 -6.66 -6.90
CA ARG A 125 2.18 -7.06 -7.64
C ARG A 125 2.40 -6.66 -9.10
N VAL A 126 2.03 -7.55 -10.00
CA VAL A 126 1.93 -7.25 -11.42
C VAL A 126 0.47 -6.93 -11.72
N ASP A 127 0.24 -5.77 -12.33
CA ASP A 127 -1.10 -5.33 -12.71
C ASP A 127 -1.57 -6.07 -13.95
N ILE A 128 -2.79 -6.60 -13.89
CA ILE A 128 -3.38 -7.36 -14.98
C ILE A 128 -4.63 -6.63 -15.42
N THR A 129 -4.64 -6.21 -16.69
CA THR A 129 -5.76 -5.53 -17.32
C THR A 129 -6.21 -6.32 -18.53
N ALA A 130 -7.43 -6.86 -18.47
CA ALA A 130 -8.06 -7.47 -19.64
C ALA A 130 -8.97 -6.43 -20.32
N ALA A 131 -8.61 -6.03 -21.54
CA ALA A 131 -9.40 -5.12 -22.38
C ALA A 131 -9.51 -5.68 -23.79
N ASP A 132 -10.72 -5.66 -24.37
CA ASP A 132 -11.00 -6.04 -25.77
C ASP A 132 -10.51 -7.44 -26.18
N GLY A 133 -10.55 -8.41 -25.26
CA GLY A 133 -10.10 -9.78 -25.52
C GLY A 133 -8.58 -9.96 -25.52
N GLN A 134 -7.82 -8.92 -25.21
CA GLN A 134 -6.38 -8.98 -24.92
C GLN A 134 -6.12 -8.81 -23.44
N VAL A 135 -5.26 -9.66 -22.90
CA VAL A 135 -4.74 -9.54 -21.54
C VAL A 135 -3.44 -8.75 -21.62
N LYS A 136 -3.36 -7.67 -20.84
CA LYS A 136 -2.13 -6.90 -20.61
C LYS A 136 -1.66 -7.09 -19.18
N VAL A 137 -0.36 -7.29 -19.03
CA VAL A 137 0.32 -7.59 -17.79
C VAL A 137 1.40 -6.51 -17.63
N ASP A 138 1.14 -5.53 -16.76
CA ASP A 138 2.00 -4.36 -16.51
C ASP A 138 2.43 -3.64 -17.81
N GLY A 139 1.47 -3.50 -18.73
CA GLY A 139 1.65 -2.91 -20.06
C GLY A 139 2.10 -3.87 -21.17
N ALA A 140 2.62 -5.05 -20.84
CA ALA A 140 2.98 -6.09 -21.81
C ALA A 140 1.75 -6.85 -22.30
N THR A 141 1.64 -7.12 -23.60
CA THR A 141 0.52 -7.86 -24.17
C THR A 141 0.81 -9.36 -24.13
N VAL A 142 -0.14 -10.16 -23.66
CA VAL A 142 -0.02 -11.62 -23.65
C VAL A 142 -0.39 -12.16 -25.03
N GLU A 143 0.55 -12.82 -25.70
CA GLU A 143 0.38 -13.39 -27.05
C GLU A 143 -0.16 -14.82 -27.01
N ALA A 144 0.26 -15.62 -26.03
CA ALA A 144 -0.23 -16.98 -25.83
C ALA A 144 -0.45 -17.25 -24.33
N THR A 145 -1.54 -17.91 -23.99
CA THR A 145 -1.88 -18.25 -22.60
C THR A 145 -2.08 -19.76 -22.42
N ASP A 146 -2.08 -20.19 -21.15
CA ASP A 146 -2.47 -21.54 -20.73
C ASP A 146 -1.59 -22.68 -21.28
N ILE A 147 -0.29 -22.45 -21.43
CA ILE A 147 0.66 -23.52 -21.76
C ILE A 147 0.93 -24.33 -20.49
N MET A 148 0.25 -25.48 -20.38
CA MET A 148 0.34 -26.34 -19.19
C MET A 148 1.66 -27.12 -19.17
N CYS A 149 2.43 -26.90 -18.11
CA CYS A 149 3.65 -27.64 -17.78
C CYS A 149 3.40 -28.56 -16.58
N SER A 150 4.36 -29.42 -16.23
CA SER A 150 4.28 -30.33 -15.06
C SER A 150 4.27 -29.59 -13.73
N ASN A 151 4.95 -28.44 -13.67
CA ASN A 151 5.18 -27.60 -12.50
C ASN A 151 4.47 -26.23 -12.59
N GLY A 152 3.62 -25.99 -13.58
CA GLY A 152 2.98 -24.69 -13.70
C GLY A 152 2.30 -24.38 -15.03
N ILE A 153 2.03 -23.09 -15.24
CA ILE A 153 1.48 -22.53 -16.48
C ILE A 153 2.46 -21.50 -17.04
N ILE A 154 2.71 -21.53 -18.34
CA ILE A 154 3.45 -20.48 -19.04
C ILE A 154 2.46 -19.58 -19.79
N HIS A 155 2.61 -18.26 -19.62
CA HIS A 155 1.98 -17.25 -20.46
C HIS A 155 3.06 -16.48 -21.22
N VAL A 156 2.92 -16.40 -22.53
CA VAL A 156 3.87 -15.75 -23.42
C VAL A 156 3.52 -14.29 -23.55
N ILE A 157 4.50 -13.41 -23.29
CA ILE A 157 4.32 -11.96 -23.36
C ILE A 157 5.19 -11.32 -24.45
N ASP A 158 4.70 -10.23 -25.02
CA ASP A 158 5.33 -9.52 -26.13
C ASP A 158 6.42 -8.52 -25.71
N SER A 159 6.57 -8.28 -24.40
CA SER A 159 7.45 -7.27 -23.79
C SER A 159 7.99 -7.79 -22.45
N VAL A 160 9.25 -7.50 -22.13
CA VAL A 160 9.87 -7.86 -20.84
C VAL A 160 9.35 -6.91 -19.76
N ILE A 161 8.85 -7.45 -18.65
CA ILE A 161 8.34 -6.64 -17.54
C ILE A 161 9.46 -6.36 -16.55
N LEU A 162 9.76 -5.09 -16.32
CA LEU A 162 10.82 -4.69 -15.39
C LEU A 162 10.19 -4.34 -14.04
N PRO A 163 10.64 -4.96 -12.93
CA PRO A 163 10.23 -4.55 -11.60
C PRO A 163 10.67 -3.12 -11.35
N SER A 164 9.98 -2.39 -10.48
CA SER A 164 10.46 -1.06 -10.09
C SER A 164 11.70 -1.18 -9.20
N ASP A 165 12.89 -0.87 -9.74
CA ASP A 165 14.17 -0.84 -9.01
C ASP A 165 14.32 0.41 -8.12
N LYS A 166 13.50 1.43 -8.36
CA LYS A 166 13.54 2.71 -7.65
C LYS A 166 12.87 2.61 -6.28
N ASN A 167 13.56 3.11 -5.25
CA ASN A 167 13.03 3.20 -3.90
C ASN A 167 12.01 4.35 -3.80
N ILE A 168 11.16 4.33 -2.76
CA ILE A 168 10.10 5.34 -2.57
C ILE A 168 10.63 6.77 -2.68
N VAL A 169 11.82 7.04 -2.14
CA VAL A 169 12.43 8.38 -2.14
C VAL A 169 12.86 8.81 -3.55
N THR A 170 13.48 7.91 -4.33
CA THR A 170 13.88 8.17 -5.72
C THR A 170 12.67 8.33 -6.62
N THR A 171 11.65 7.48 -6.47
CA THR A 171 10.39 7.58 -7.23
C THR A 171 9.67 8.89 -6.94
N ALA A 172 9.64 9.32 -5.67
CA ALA A 172 9.09 10.62 -5.30
C ALA A 172 9.93 11.79 -5.86
N ALA A 173 11.26 11.66 -5.93
CA ALA A 173 12.15 12.70 -6.45
C ALA A 173 11.97 12.91 -7.95
N GLU A 174 11.80 11.83 -8.71
CA GLU A 174 11.60 11.90 -10.17
C GLU A 174 10.23 12.41 -10.58
N ALA A 175 9.21 12.20 -9.74
CA ALA A 175 7.87 12.66 -10.04
C ALA A 175 7.68 14.18 -9.96
N GLU A 176 8.70 14.95 -9.53
CA GLU A 176 8.77 16.42 -9.36
C GLU A 176 7.63 17.10 -8.57
N LYS A 177 6.61 16.35 -8.15
CA LYS A 177 5.38 16.81 -7.46
C LYS A 177 5.40 16.61 -5.95
N PHE A 178 6.54 16.13 -5.42
CA PHE A 178 6.73 15.76 -4.01
C PHE A 178 7.92 16.48 -3.37
N ASN A 179 8.34 17.62 -3.92
CA ASN A 179 9.52 18.34 -3.43
C ASN A 179 9.37 18.76 -1.96
N THR A 180 8.16 19.20 -1.56
CA THR A 180 7.87 19.58 -0.17
C THR A 180 7.95 18.38 0.77
N LEU A 181 7.47 17.22 0.33
CA LEU A 181 7.52 15.98 1.10
C LEU A 181 8.96 15.50 1.31
N ILE A 182 9.79 15.55 0.26
CA ILE A 182 11.21 15.17 0.34
C ILE A 182 11.97 16.12 1.27
N ALA A 183 11.73 17.43 1.15
CA ALA A 183 12.31 18.41 2.05
C ALA A 183 11.91 18.15 3.51
N ALA A 184 10.62 17.86 3.76
CA ALA A 184 10.12 17.49 5.07
C ALA A 184 10.74 16.19 5.61
N ALA A 185 10.84 15.16 4.77
CA ALA A 185 11.45 13.87 5.14
C ALA A 185 12.94 14.00 5.48
N LYS A 186 13.67 14.83 4.72
CA LYS A 186 15.06 15.18 5.03
C LYS A 186 15.18 15.97 6.33
N ALA A 187 14.32 16.98 6.54
CA ALA A 187 14.31 17.78 7.76
C ALA A 187 13.97 16.97 9.03
N ALA A 188 13.12 15.96 8.89
CA ALA A 188 12.72 15.04 9.95
C ALA A 188 13.69 13.84 10.13
N GLY A 189 14.70 13.69 9.28
CA GLY A 189 15.64 12.56 9.33
C GLY A 189 15.02 11.20 8.96
N LEU A 190 13.86 11.19 8.31
CA LEU A 190 13.13 9.96 7.93
C LEU A 190 13.51 9.43 6.56
N ALA A 191 14.30 10.16 5.78
CA ALA A 191 14.78 9.72 4.47
C ALA A 191 15.50 8.37 4.54
N GLY A 192 16.31 8.12 5.58
CA GLY A 192 16.97 6.84 5.79
C GLY A 192 15.99 5.70 6.01
N VAL A 193 15.00 5.89 6.90
CA VAL A 193 13.96 4.89 7.21
C VAL A 193 13.10 4.58 5.97
N LEU A 194 12.75 5.61 5.19
CA LEU A 194 12.01 5.46 3.93
C LEU A 194 12.84 4.84 2.81
N SER A 195 14.15 4.69 2.99
CA SER A 195 15.06 4.00 2.08
C SER A 195 15.45 2.60 2.58
N GLU A 196 15.02 2.19 3.78
CA GLU A 196 15.28 0.83 4.29
C GLU A 196 14.56 -0.24 3.46
N GLN A 197 15.14 -1.45 3.44
CA GLN A 197 14.56 -2.64 2.82
C GLN A 197 13.46 -3.23 3.71
N GLY A 198 12.30 -2.58 3.73
CA GLY A 198 11.08 -3.13 4.30
C GLY A 198 9.92 -2.78 3.38
N PRO A 199 8.87 -3.61 3.27
CA PRO A 199 7.69 -3.22 2.54
C PRO A 199 6.99 -2.08 3.31
N PHE A 200 6.98 -0.88 2.75
CA PHE A 200 6.26 0.26 3.29
C PHE A 200 5.16 0.72 2.34
N THR A 201 4.05 1.19 2.90
CA THR A 201 3.03 1.90 2.13
C THR A 201 3.05 3.36 2.53
N VAL A 202 3.33 4.25 1.58
CA VAL A 202 3.47 5.69 1.83
C VAL A 202 2.35 6.45 1.17
N PHE A 203 1.58 7.17 1.97
CA PHE A 203 0.60 8.14 1.48
C PHE A 203 1.34 9.45 1.21
N ALA A 204 1.67 9.72 -0.06
CA ALA A 204 2.47 10.87 -0.46
C ALA A 204 1.58 12.06 -0.84
N PRO A 205 1.50 13.13 -0.01
CA PRO A 205 0.80 14.36 -0.38
C PRO A 205 1.54 15.10 -1.48
N THR A 206 0.80 15.57 -2.48
CA THR A 206 1.34 16.45 -3.54
C THR A 206 1.67 17.83 -2.99
N ASP A 207 2.48 18.62 -3.71
CA ASP A 207 2.74 20.02 -3.34
C ASP A 207 1.45 20.85 -3.25
N GLU A 208 0.43 20.55 -4.07
CA GLU A 208 -0.91 21.14 -3.97
C GLU A 208 -1.62 20.79 -2.65
N ALA A 209 -1.41 19.59 -2.13
CA ALA A 209 -1.96 19.17 -0.85
C ALA A 209 -1.38 20.00 0.31
N PHE A 210 -0.10 20.38 0.23
CA PHE A 210 0.52 21.30 1.18
C PHE A 210 0.01 22.73 1.00
N ALA A 211 -0.25 23.16 -0.23
CA ALA A 211 -0.80 24.50 -0.52
C ALA A 211 -2.24 24.68 0.00
N LYS A 212 -3.03 23.60 0.11
CA LYS A 212 -4.36 23.64 0.74
C LYS A 212 -4.34 23.88 2.24
N LEU A 213 -3.19 23.72 2.91
CA LEU A 213 -3.08 24.00 4.33
C LEU A 213 -3.10 25.51 4.60
N PRO A 214 -3.67 25.97 5.73
CA PRO A 214 -3.69 27.39 6.06
C PRO A 214 -2.28 27.98 6.05
N GLU A 215 -2.14 29.18 5.48
CA GLU A 215 -0.86 29.89 5.42
C GLU A 215 -0.23 29.99 6.82
N GLY A 216 1.07 29.67 6.89
CA GLY A 216 1.82 29.59 8.15
C GLY A 216 1.84 28.21 8.82
N THR A 217 0.99 27.25 8.43
CA THR A 217 1.02 25.89 8.98
C THR A 217 2.26 25.13 8.52
N VAL A 218 2.53 25.11 7.21
CA VAL A 218 3.71 24.46 6.64
C VAL A 218 4.99 25.12 7.13
N ALA A 219 5.03 26.46 7.13
CA ALA A 219 6.15 27.22 7.66
C ALA A 219 6.41 26.90 9.15
N SER A 220 5.35 26.74 9.95
CA SER A 220 5.48 26.33 11.35
C SER A 220 5.96 24.89 11.49
N LEU A 221 5.47 23.96 10.66
CA LEU A 221 5.87 22.55 10.68
C LEU A 221 7.32 22.34 10.21
N LEU A 222 7.82 23.18 9.32
CA LEU A 222 9.20 23.16 8.84
C LEU A 222 10.20 23.82 9.81
N LYS A 223 9.73 24.48 10.88
CA LYS A 223 10.63 25.03 11.90
C LYS A 223 11.36 23.90 12.62
N PRO A 224 12.66 24.09 12.96
CA PRO A 224 13.44 23.09 13.67
C PRO A 224 12.83 22.70 15.03
N GLU A 225 12.13 23.65 15.69
CA GLU A 225 11.37 23.44 16.94
C GLU A 225 10.21 22.43 16.81
N ASN A 226 9.72 22.18 15.59
CA ASN A 226 8.60 21.26 15.32
C ASN A 226 9.05 19.98 14.61
N LYS A 227 10.36 19.69 14.56
CA LYS A 227 10.89 18.45 13.95
C LYS A 227 10.22 17.19 14.48
N ASP A 228 9.96 17.09 15.78
CA ASP A 228 9.30 15.92 16.37
C ASP A 228 7.87 15.75 15.88
N LYS A 229 7.14 16.88 15.70
CA LYS A 229 5.80 16.87 15.13
C LYS A 229 5.82 16.50 13.65
N LEU A 230 6.79 17.03 12.89
CA LEU A 230 6.98 16.69 11.49
C LEU A 230 7.28 15.20 11.32
N ALA A 231 8.16 14.65 12.15
CA ALA A 231 8.47 13.22 12.17
C ALA A 231 7.24 12.38 12.51
N ALA A 232 6.42 12.81 13.49
CA ALA A 232 5.16 12.13 13.81
C ALA A 232 4.14 12.18 12.65
N ILE A 233 4.01 13.32 11.97
CA ILE A 233 3.14 13.48 10.79
C ILE A 233 3.61 12.57 9.66
N LEU A 234 4.91 12.55 9.35
CA LEU A 234 5.45 11.69 8.30
C LEU A 234 5.28 10.21 8.65
N LYS A 235 5.55 9.80 9.90
CA LYS A 235 5.26 8.43 10.36
C LYS A 235 3.77 8.06 10.27
N TYR A 236 2.87 9.03 10.33
CA TYR A 236 1.44 8.81 10.16
C TYR A 236 1.04 8.61 8.69
N HIS A 237 1.82 9.13 7.75
CA HIS A 237 1.66 8.86 6.31
C HIS A 237 2.27 7.52 5.90
N VAL A 238 3.04 6.87 6.77
CA VAL A 238 3.71 5.60 6.48
C VAL A 238 3.02 4.46 7.21
N VAL A 239 2.68 3.41 6.48
CA VAL A 239 2.13 2.15 6.99
C VAL A 239 3.16 1.05 6.76
N ALA A 240 3.35 0.19 7.77
CA ALA A 240 4.19 -0.99 7.61
C ALA A 240 3.45 -2.07 6.82
N GLY A 241 4.12 -2.64 5.82
CA GLY A 241 3.56 -3.62 4.87
C GLY A 241 3.25 -3.00 3.52
N ARG A 242 3.16 -3.85 2.48
CA ARG A 242 2.61 -3.51 1.17
C ARG A 242 1.10 -3.64 1.22
N VAL A 243 0.39 -2.52 1.16
CA VAL A 243 -1.07 -2.46 1.19
C VAL A 243 -1.54 -1.76 -0.08
N TYR A 244 -2.05 -2.57 -1.00
CA TYR A 244 -2.71 -2.09 -2.21
C TYR A 244 -4.11 -1.59 -1.90
N SER A 245 -4.68 -0.76 -2.78
CA SER A 245 -5.98 -0.12 -2.59
C SER A 245 -7.09 -1.14 -2.33
N GLU A 246 -7.12 -2.26 -3.04
CA GLU A 246 -8.17 -3.27 -2.86
C GLU A 246 -8.14 -3.90 -1.47
N ASP A 247 -6.95 -4.24 -0.99
CA ASP A 247 -6.75 -4.82 0.34
C ASP A 247 -6.96 -3.76 1.42
N ALA A 248 -6.55 -2.52 1.15
CA ALA A 248 -6.80 -1.35 2.00
C ALA A 248 -8.30 -1.12 2.21
N LEU A 249 -9.09 -1.25 1.13
CA LEU A 249 -10.53 -1.08 1.14
C LEU A 249 -11.24 -2.24 1.86
N LYS A 250 -10.76 -3.47 1.69
CA LYS A 250 -11.28 -4.63 2.43
C LYS A 250 -10.98 -4.53 3.92
N ALA A 251 -9.77 -4.10 4.29
CA ALA A 251 -9.37 -3.93 5.68
C ALA A 251 -10.07 -2.74 6.35
N GLY A 252 -10.34 -1.66 5.59
CA GLY A 252 -10.99 -0.42 6.06
C GLY A 252 -10.17 0.41 7.06
N LYS A 253 -9.12 -0.16 7.66
CA LYS A 253 -8.18 0.50 8.58
C LYS A 253 -6.77 -0.05 8.39
N ALA A 254 -5.77 0.81 8.42
CA ALA A 254 -4.37 0.42 8.39
C ALA A 254 -3.58 1.05 9.55
N LYS A 255 -2.70 0.29 10.21
CA LYS A 255 -1.88 0.77 11.33
C LYS A 255 -0.65 1.49 10.79
N THR A 256 -0.48 2.77 11.15
CA THR A 256 0.68 3.57 10.71
C THR A 256 1.90 3.33 11.59
N LEU A 257 3.08 3.75 11.14
CA LEU A 257 4.32 3.73 11.94
C LEU A 257 4.25 4.67 13.16
N GLN A 258 3.35 5.67 13.14
CA GLN A 258 3.08 6.51 14.30
C GLN A 258 2.33 5.74 15.40
N GLY A 259 1.68 4.62 15.06
CA GLY A 259 0.94 3.75 15.97
C GLY A 259 -0.57 3.90 15.85
N LYS A 260 -1.07 5.04 15.38
CA LYS A 260 -2.50 5.28 15.16
C LYS A 260 -3.00 4.70 13.84
N PRO A 261 -4.23 4.17 13.79
CA PRO A 261 -4.80 3.65 12.56
C PRO A 261 -5.35 4.76 11.66
N VAL A 262 -5.05 4.69 10.36
CA VAL A 262 -5.74 5.47 9.33
C VAL A 262 -6.99 4.73 8.87
N LYS A 263 -8.10 5.45 8.65
CA LYS A 263 -9.33 4.88 8.11
C LYS A 263 -9.36 5.07 6.60
N ILE A 264 -9.65 4.01 5.87
CA ILE A 264 -9.70 4.03 4.41
C ILE A 264 -11.14 3.69 4.02
N LYS A 265 -11.77 4.58 3.23
CA LYS A 265 -13.16 4.42 2.79
C LYS A 265 -13.31 4.86 1.35
N VAL A 266 -14.12 4.15 0.57
CA VAL A 266 -14.62 4.69 -0.71
C VAL A 266 -15.82 5.58 -0.42
N VAL A 267 -15.77 6.83 -0.86
CA VAL A 267 -16.91 7.75 -0.85
C VAL A 267 -17.10 8.23 -2.29
N ASP A 268 -18.27 7.99 -2.86
CA ASP A 268 -18.63 8.38 -4.24
C ASP A 268 -17.68 7.79 -5.32
N GLY A 269 -17.31 6.52 -5.18
CA GLY A 269 -16.39 5.84 -6.11
C GLY A 269 -14.93 6.26 -5.98
N VAL A 270 -14.60 7.17 -5.05
CA VAL A 270 -13.24 7.61 -4.79
C VAL A 270 -12.74 7.09 -3.45
N ALA A 271 -11.60 6.40 -3.46
CA ALA A 271 -10.93 6.02 -2.24
C ALA A 271 -10.43 7.27 -1.48
N LYS A 272 -10.72 7.34 -0.19
CA LYS A 272 -10.29 8.39 0.73
C LYS A 272 -9.57 7.76 1.93
N VAL A 273 -8.42 8.32 2.30
CA VAL A 273 -7.75 8.02 3.58
C VAL A 273 -8.05 9.15 4.55
N ASN A 274 -8.81 8.87 5.61
CA ASN A 274 -9.40 9.84 6.50
C ASN A 274 -10.23 10.89 5.72
N ASN A 275 -9.70 12.10 5.54
CA ASN A 275 -10.31 13.18 4.75
C ASN A 275 -9.58 13.46 3.42
N ALA A 276 -8.48 12.76 3.15
CA ALA A 276 -7.67 12.96 1.96
C ALA A 276 -8.15 12.06 0.81
N LYS A 277 -8.31 12.64 -0.37
CA LYS A 277 -8.66 11.92 -1.60
C LYS A 277 -7.40 11.26 -2.18
N LEU A 278 -7.48 9.99 -2.57
CA LEU A 278 -6.42 9.38 -3.35
C LEU A 278 -6.55 9.83 -4.82
N LEU A 279 -5.48 10.38 -5.36
CA LEU A 279 -5.38 10.85 -6.76
C LEU A 279 -4.86 9.73 -7.67
N VAL A 280 -3.75 9.13 -7.25
CA VAL A 280 -3.11 8.00 -7.91
C VAL A 280 -2.86 6.96 -6.84
N THR A 281 -3.23 5.72 -7.12
CA THR A 281 -3.06 4.60 -6.19
C THR A 281 -2.13 3.55 -6.76
N ASP A 282 -1.62 2.69 -5.88
CA ASP A 282 -0.93 1.46 -6.27
C ASP A 282 0.34 1.71 -7.10
N LEU A 283 1.09 2.77 -6.78
CA LEU A 283 2.35 3.04 -7.46
C LEU A 283 3.47 2.22 -6.81
N ASP A 284 3.93 1.18 -7.50
CA ASP A 284 4.95 0.27 -6.97
C ASP A 284 6.32 0.94 -6.86
N ALA A 285 7.01 0.60 -5.75
CA ALA A 285 8.39 0.97 -5.50
C ALA A 285 9.16 -0.27 -5.00
N SER A 286 10.48 -0.27 -5.10
CA SER A 286 11.31 -1.42 -4.69
C SER A 286 11.09 -1.82 -3.24
N ASN A 287 10.92 -0.83 -2.35
CA ASN A 287 10.66 -1.00 -0.93
C ASN A 287 9.21 -0.73 -0.53
N GLY A 288 8.24 -0.76 -1.45
CA GLY A 288 6.87 -0.45 -1.03
C GLY A 288 5.85 -0.15 -2.11
N VAL A 289 4.81 0.57 -1.69
CA VAL A 289 3.74 1.12 -2.54
C VAL A 289 3.52 2.58 -2.15
N ILE A 290 3.35 3.44 -3.13
CA ILE A 290 3.05 4.86 -2.95
C ILE A 290 1.59 5.10 -3.36
N HIS A 291 0.85 5.78 -2.47
CA HIS A 291 -0.49 6.28 -2.74
C HIS A 291 -0.46 7.80 -2.72
N VAL A 292 -0.73 8.42 -3.86
CA VAL A 292 -0.73 9.87 -4.00
C VAL A 292 -2.03 10.44 -3.44
N ILE A 293 -1.92 11.39 -2.52
CA ILE A 293 -3.07 12.01 -1.86
C ILE A 293 -3.13 13.52 -2.12
N ASP A 294 -4.35 14.06 -2.11
CA ASP A 294 -4.62 15.47 -2.40
C ASP A 294 -4.60 16.39 -1.17
N THR A 295 -4.46 15.83 0.03
CA THR A 295 -4.55 16.54 1.33
C THR A 295 -3.62 15.88 2.34
N VAL A 296 -2.86 16.68 3.11
CA VAL A 296 -1.97 16.17 4.16
C VAL A 296 -2.76 15.56 5.31
N ILE A 297 -2.45 14.32 5.69
CA ILE A 297 -3.11 13.60 6.78
C ILE A 297 -2.42 13.93 8.11
N MET A 298 -3.12 14.67 8.96
CA MET A 298 -2.61 14.95 10.30
C MET A 298 -2.95 13.78 11.25
N PRO A 299 -2.00 13.32 12.08
CA PRO A 299 -2.33 12.42 13.17
C PRO A 299 -3.34 13.14 14.08
N PRO A 300 -4.33 12.42 14.65
CA PRO A 300 -5.12 12.98 15.74
C PRO A 300 -4.13 13.48 16.79
N ASP A 301 -4.21 14.74 17.20
CA ASP A 301 -3.26 15.27 18.18
C ASP A 301 -3.31 14.40 19.45
N ASP A 302 -2.19 13.82 19.85
CA ASP A 302 -2.01 13.15 21.15
C ASP A 302 -2.02 14.14 22.33
N LYS A 303 -2.51 15.36 22.12
CA LYS A 303 -2.84 16.25 23.23
C LYS A 303 -4.11 15.75 23.89
N LYS A 304 -4.05 14.60 24.55
CA LYS A 304 -4.94 14.34 25.68
C LYS A 304 -4.60 15.41 26.69
N TYR A 305 -5.37 16.49 26.74
CA TYR A 305 -5.25 17.38 27.88
C TYR A 305 -5.61 16.55 29.11
N SER A 306 -4.73 16.53 30.09
CA SER A 306 -5.17 16.17 31.45
C SER A 306 -6.36 17.08 31.79
N ALA A 307 -7.34 16.59 32.56
CA ALA A 307 -8.46 17.42 33.02
C ALA A 307 -7.95 18.73 33.66
N THR A 308 -6.79 18.68 34.32
CA THR A 308 -6.09 19.83 34.91
C THR A 308 -5.56 20.82 33.88
N GLU A 309 -4.98 20.36 32.78
CA GLU A 309 -4.43 21.23 31.72
C GLU A 309 -5.53 21.87 30.87
N ALA A 310 -6.60 21.11 30.58
CA ALA A 310 -7.79 21.65 29.92
C ALA A 310 -8.43 22.75 30.77
N ARG A 311 -8.54 22.51 32.09
CA ARG A 311 -9.06 23.47 33.04
C ARG A 311 -8.23 24.75 33.09
N GLU A 312 -6.90 24.64 33.10
CA GLU A 312 -6.02 25.81 33.10
C GLU A 312 -6.14 26.62 31.80
N LYS A 313 -6.22 25.96 30.65
CA LYS A 313 -6.48 26.63 29.37
C LYS A 313 -7.82 27.35 29.34
N ILE A 314 -8.88 26.71 29.85
CA ILE A 314 -10.20 27.32 29.96
C ILE A 314 -10.12 28.56 30.87
N ARG A 315 -9.47 28.45 32.04
CA ARG A 315 -9.27 29.57 32.96
C ARG A 315 -8.57 30.75 32.31
N GLN A 316 -7.46 30.50 31.60
CA GLN A 316 -6.70 31.54 30.92
C GLN A 316 -7.50 32.20 29.80
N ALA A 317 -8.22 31.41 29.00
CA ALA A 317 -9.06 31.93 27.95
C ALA A 317 -10.21 32.78 28.49
N VAL A 318 -10.89 32.34 29.55
CA VAL A 318 -11.97 33.11 30.21
C VAL A 318 -11.44 34.41 30.81
N ALA A 319 -10.26 34.40 31.43
CA ALA A 319 -9.62 35.62 31.95
C ALA A 319 -9.25 36.61 30.83
N GLN A 320 -8.62 36.12 29.76
CA GLN A 320 -8.25 36.94 28.61
C GLN A 320 -9.48 37.47 27.86
N GLY A 321 -10.48 36.63 27.65
CA GLY A 321 -11.72 37.00 26.98
C GLY A 321 -12.59 37.94 27.82
N ALA A 322 -12.58 37.84 29.16
CA ALA A 322 -13.26 38.82 30.02
C ALA A 322 -12.65 40.22 29.88
N ASN A 323 -11.32 40.32 29.78
CA ASN A 323 -10.65 41.59 29.53
C ASN A 323 -11.03 42.16 28.16
N LEU A 324 -10.99 41.35 27.09
CA LEU A 324 -11.36 41.77 25.75
C LEU A 324 -12.85 42.19 25.65
N TYR A 325 -13.73 41.46 26.32
CA TYR A 325 -15.16 41.78 26.38
C TYR A 325 -15.41 43.12 27.06
N ASN A 326 -14.71 43.39 28.17
CA ASN A 326 -14.79 44.67 28.89
C ASN A 326 -14.19 45.84 28.09
N CYS A 327 -13.24 45.57 27.18
CA CYS A 327 -12.72 46.54 26.23
C CYS A 327 -13.64 46.77 25.02
N GLY A 328 -14.80 46.11 24.93
CA GLY A 328 -15.76 46.25 23.84
C GLY A 328 -15.41 45.46 22.57
N ASP A 329 -14.34 44.65 22.59
CA ASP A 329 -13.95 43.82 21.45
C ASP A 329 -14.62 42.43 21.53
N TYR A 330 -15.91 42.42 21.17
CA TYR A 330 -16.71 41.20 21.17
C TYR A 330 -16.28 40.21 20.09
N HIS A 331 -15.71 40.69 18.98
CA HIS A 331 -15.27 39.82 17.88
C HIS A 331 -14.02 39.02 18.24
N ALA A 332 -13.01 39.67 18.81
CA ALA A 332 -11.81 38.98 19.29
C ALA A 332 -12.16 38.01 20.43
N THR A 333 -13.07 38.41 21.32
CA THR A 333 -13.56 37.56 22.42
C THR A 333 -14.24 36.28 21.91
N THR A 334 -15.17 36.40 20.96
CA THR A 334 -15.85 35.25 20.35
C THR A 334 -14.86 34.32 19.66
N LYS A 335 -13.90 34.87 18.89
CA LYS A 335 -12.88 34.08 18.19
C LYS A 335 -11.96 33.35 19.17
N LEU A 336 -11.57 34.00 20.27
CA LEU A 336 -10.76 33.41 21.34
C LEU A 336 -11.49 32.23 22.01
N TYR A 337 -12.77 32.41 22.35
CA TYR A 337 -13.57 31.35 22.97
C TYR A 337 -13.86 30.20 22.02
N GLN A 338 -14.19 30.46 20.76
CA GLN A 338 -14.39 29.41 19.75
C GLN A 338 -13.12 28.59 19.55
N LYS A 339 -11.97 29.25 19.38
CA LYS A 339 -10.68 28.58 19.21
C LYS A 339 -10.35 27.74 20.44
N THR A 340 -10.52 28.28 21.64
CA THR A 340 -10.26 27.55 22.89
C THR A 340 -11.17 26.34 23.02
N MET A 341 -12.47 26.47 22.74
CA MET A 341 -13.41 25.35 22.76
C MET A 341 -13.03 24.26 21.75
N GLN A 342 -12.67 24.65 20.53
CA GLN A 342 -12.23 23.71 19.49
C GLN A 342 -10.93 23.00 19.89
N ASP A 343 -9.95 23.74 20.41
CA ASP A 343 -8.68 23.19 20.90
C ASP A 343 -8.91 22.19 22.04
N VAL A 344 -9.76 22.55 23.01
CA VAL A 344 -10.12 21.68 24.14
C VAL A 344 -10.86 20.44 23.65
N LEU A 345 -11.87 20.59 22.77
CA LEU A 345 -12.64 19.49 22.20
C LEU A 345 -11.80 18.52 21.35
N GLN A 346 -10.78 19.00 20.65
CA GLN A 346 -9.86 18.18 19.86
C GLN A 346 -8.93 17.33 20.74
N GLY A 347 -8.64 17.78 21.96
CA GLY A 347 -7.78 17.07 22.92
C GLY A 347 -8.52 16.27 24.00
N ALA A 348 -9.84 16.14 23.91
CA ALA A 348 -10.73 15.75 25.01
C ALA A 348 -11.17 14.28 25.04
N ASP A 349 -10.35 13.32 24.56
CA ASP A 349 -10.74 11.90 24.67
C ASP A 349 -10.85 11.41 26.13
N SER A 350 -10.23 12.11 27.09
CA SER A 350 -10.34 11.85 28.54
C SER A 350 -11.50 12.60 29.23
N MET A 351 -12.22 13.50 28.54
CA MET A 351 -13.30 14.27 29.17
C MET A 351 -14.63 13.52 29.15
N PRO A 352 -15.45 13.70 30.21
CA PRO A 352 -16.83 13.23 30.23
C PRO A 352 -17.59 13.62 28.96
N ALA A 353 -18.38 12.68 28.44
CA ALA A 353 -19.16 12.88 27.22
C ALA A 353 -20.12 14.09 27.33
N THR A 354 -20.63 14.36 28.54
CA THR A 354 -21.51 15.49 28.87
C THR A 354 -20.85 16.84 28.57
N ILE A 355 -19.63 17.06 29.05
CA ILE A 355 -18.87 18.31 28.82
C ILE A 355 -18.64 18.51 27.33
N ARG A 356 -18.23 17.45 26.61
CA ARG A 356 -18.00 17.52 25.16
C ARG A 356 -19.27 17.84 24.38
N MET A 357 -20.41 17.25 24.75
CA MET A 357 -21.69 17.55 24.13
C MET A 357 -22.11 18.99 24.37
N ASN A 358 -22.01 19.49 25.60
CA ASN A 358 -22.37 20.86 25.95
C ASN A 358 -21.52 21.89 25.20
N MET A 359 -20.21 21.66 25.07
CA MET A 359 -19.32 22.54 24.29
C MET A 359 -19.63 22.51 22.79
N LYS A 360 -19.92 21.33 22.21
CA LYS A 360 -20.32 21.22 20.80
C LYS A 360 -21.64 21.92 20.53
N HIS A 361 -22.61 21.78 21.44
CA HIS A 361 -23.90 22.46 21.33
C HIS A 361 -23.74 23.98 21.36
N ALA A 362 -22.95 24.50 22.30
CA ALA A 362 -22.68 25.93 22.41
C ALA A 362 -21.96 26.50 21.19
N LEU A 363 -21.02 25.76 20.58
CA LEU A 363 -20.40 26.15 19.32
C LEU A 363 -21.42 26.25 18.19
N SER A 364 -22.31 25.25 18.05
CA SER A 364 -23.35 25.24 17.02
C SER A 364 -24.35 26.38 17.21
N GLU A 365 -24.81 26.63 18.45
CA GLU A 365 -25.72 27.74 18.75
C GLU A 365 -25.06 29.09 18.50
N SER A 366 -23.77 29.25 18.85
CA SER A 366 -23.06 30.51 18.58
C SER A 366 -23.01 30.85 17.10
N GLN A 367 -22.93 29.85 16.22
CA GLN A 367 -22.92 30.07 14.76
C GLN A 367 -24.29 30.47 14.21
N GLN A 368 -25.37 30.17 14.91
CA GLN A 368 -26.74 30.51 14.52
C GLN A 368 -27.22 31.85 15.10
N MET A 369 -26.48 32.44 16.04
CA MET A 369 -26.82 33.73 16.64
C MET A 369 -26.40 34.89 15.76
N ASN A 370 -27.25 35.91 15.61
CA ASN A 370 -26.94 37.11 14.82
C ASN A 370 -26.15 38.18 15.60
N CYS A 371 -26.02 38.05 16.93
CA CYS A 371 -25.41 39.07 17.79
C CYS A 371 -24.10 38.58 18.41
N VAL A 372 -22.99 39.24 18.11
CA VAL A 372 -21.63 38.83 18.50
C VAL A 372 -21.41 38.84 20.02
N SER A 373 -22.07 39.75 20.76
CA SER A 373 -22.00 39.76 22.23
C SER A 373 -22.74 38.57 22.85
N GLN A 374 -23.88 38.17 22.27
CA GLN A 374 -24.61 36.97 22.69
C GLN A 374 -23.83 35.70 22.36
N GLN A 375 -23.15 35.66 21.20
CA GLN A 375 -22.23 34.58 20.86
C GLN A 375 -21.11 34.45 21.90
N ALA A 376 -20.43 35.55 22.22
CA ALA A 376 -19.37 35.57 23.24
C ALA A 376 -19.87 35.10 24.61
N TRP A 377 -21.07 35.56 25.01
CA TRP A 377 -21.68 35.17 26.29
C TRP A 377 -22.05 33.69 26.33
N ARG A 378 -22.64 33.15 25.25
CA ARG A 378 -23.00 31.72 25.17
C ARG A 378 -21.77 30.82 25.27
N LEU A 379 -20.71 31.17 24.54
CA LEU A 379 -19.45 30.43 24.57
C LEU A 379 -18.78 30.51 25.94
N ARG A 380 -18.78 31.68 26.57
CA ARG A 380 -18.28 31.85 27.95
C ARG A 380 -19.02 30.97 28.94
N ASN A 381 -20.35 30.98 28.92
CA ASN A 381 -21.16 30.19 29.86
C ASN A 381 -20.86 28.68 29.73
N ALA A 382 -20.68 28.19 28.51
CA ALA A 382 -20.31 26.79 28.29
C ALA A 382 -18.86 26.46 28.71
N LEU A 383 -17.92 27.41 28.60
CA LEU A 383 -16.57 27.28 29.16
C LEU A 383 -16.57 27.25 30.69
N ASP A 384 -17.36 28.12 31.33
CA ASP A 384 -17.49 28.19 32.79
C ASP A 384 -18.14 26.92 33.37
N HIS A 385 -19.15 26.39 32.68
CA HIS A 385 -19.77 25.11 33.05
C HIS A 385 -18.77 23.95 32.94
N ALA A 386 -18.02 23.90 31.84
CA ALA A 386 -16.96 22.90 31.65
C ALA A 386 -15.87 23.02 32.74
N TYR A 387 -15.45 24.23 33.10
CA TYR A 387 -14.47 24.46 34.18
C TYR A 387 -14.97 23.97 35.54
N THR A 388 -16.26 24.16 35.83
CA THR A 388 -16.89 23.77 37.10
C THR A 388 -17.06 22.26 37.18
N GLU A 389 -17.55 21.60 36.12
CA GLU A 389 -17.67 20.14 36.09
C GLU A 389 -16.31 19.43 36.08
N MET A 390 -15.27 20.06 35.52
CA MET A 390 -13.89 19.57 35.62
C MET A 390 -13.27 19.75 37.01
N SER A 391 -13.88 20.53 37.91
CA SER A 391 -13.41 20.67 39.29
C SER A 391 -13.85 19.53 40.22
N SER A 392 -14.85 18.76 39.80
CA SER A 392 -15.39 17.60 40.50
C SER A 392 -14.80 16.25 40.04
N LEU A 393 -13.88 16.28 39.08
CA LEU A 393 -13.08 15.15 38.59
C LEU A 393 -11.70 15.19 39.25
#